data_AF-A0A353B8U3-F1
#
_entry.id   AF-A0A353B8U3-F1
#
_cell.length_a   1.000
_cell.length_b   1.000
_cell.length_c   1.000
_cell.angle_alpha   90.00
_cell.angle_beta   90.00
_cell.angle_gamma   90.00
#
_symmetry.space_group_name_H-M   'P 1'
#
loop_
_entity.id
_entity.type
_entity.pdbx_description
1 polymer ?
#
loop_
_entity_poly.entity_id
_entity_poly.type
_entity_poly.pdbx_seq_one_letter_code
_entity_poly.pdbx_strand_id
1 'polypeptide(L)'
;MTFDPSSGYLAVAKPICRSTIHRPFGQTLCGRSLRWFAAVIVAVFAGGYANAQTKPKAQYWEIADKWTGQTGLRRSLEGAGFETSVFKPDQGLSDECDLLALGSFLSEDSSYRAWAGSASSEVADFLARGGVILQLTQADQTESTPAFLPGKLKISRTD
;
A
#
# COMPACT_ATOMS: atom_id res chain seq x y z
N MET A 1 6.19 -22.24 -22.92
CA MET A 1 4.83 -21.66 -22.88
C MET A 1 4.98 -20.19 -22.58
N THR A 2 4.97 -19.38 -23.63
CA THR A 2 4.95 -17.91 -23.58
C THR A 2 3.50 -17.49 -23.78
N PHE A 3 2.97 -16.67 -22.87
CA PHE A 3 1.61 -16.16 -22.92
C PHE A 3 1.63 -14.65 -22.65
N ASP A 4 1.28 -13.89 -23.67
CA ASP A 4 0.93 -12.47 -23.73
C ASP A 4 0.19 -12.28 -25.08
N PRO A 5 -0.64 -11.26 -25.38
CA PRO A 5 -1.21 -10.17 -24.56
C PRO A 5 -2.73 -9.98 -24.77
N SER A 6 -3.27 -8.95 -24.11
CA SER A 6 -4.33 -8.06 -24.62
C SER A 6 -5.65 -8.68 -25.14
N SER A 7 -6.68 -8.68 -24.29
CA SER A 7 -8.05 -8.47 -24.79
C SER A 7 -8.92 -7.85 -23.71
N GLY A 8 -9.07 -6.52 -23.80
CA GLY A 8 -10.10 -5.79 -23.09
C GLY A 8 -11.44 -5.98 -23.79
N TYR A 9 -12.49 -6.23 -23.01
CA TYR A 9 -13.87 -6.11 -23.49
C TYR A 9 -14.60 -5.08 -22.64
N LEU A 10 -14.78 -3.90 -23.24
CA LEU A 10 -15.68 -2.86 -22.78
C LEU A 10 -17.06 -3.14 -23.39
N ALA A 11 -18.06 -3.44 -22.56
CA ALA A 11 -19.44 -3.60 -23.02
C ALA A 11 -20.12 -2.22 -23.07
N VAL A 12 -20.43 -1.74 -24.27
CA VAL A 12 -21.26 -0.54 -24.50
C VAL A 12 -22.59 -0.99 -25.08
N ALA A 13 -23.66 -0.88 -24.29
CA ALA A 13 -25.03 -1.15 -24.72
C ALA A 13 -25.57 0.03 -25.56
N LYS A 14 -25.95 -0.25 -26.81
CA LYS A 14 -26.76 0.64 -27.67
C LYS A 14 -28.25 0.34 -27.44
N PRO A 15 -29.12 1.34 -27.26
CA PRO A 15 -30.54 1.17 -27.51
C PRO A 15 -30.86 1.49 -28.98
N ILE A 16 -31.38 0.48 -29.68
CA ILE A 16 -32.05 0.60 -30.98
C ILE A 16 -33.54 0.75 -30.69
N CYS A 17 -34.13 1.92 -31.01
CA CYS A 17 -35.58 2.04 -31.11
C CYS A 17 -35.97 2.41 -32.55
N ARG A 18 -36.90 1.62 -33.08
CA ARG A 18 -37.37 1.56 -34.46
C ARG A 18 -38.75 2.21 -34.56
N SER A 19 -39.07 2.68 -35.76
CA SER A 19 -40.41 2.78 -36.37
C SER A 19 -41.03 4.17 -36.53
N THR A 20 -40.75 4.73 -37.71
CA THR A 20 -41.60 5.43 -38.68
C THR A 20 -43.13 5.38 -38.47
N ILE A 21 -43.79 6.55 -38.51
CA ILE A 21 -45.19 6.76 -38.97
C ILE A 21 -45.27 8.07 -39.78
N HIS A 22 -46.17 8.08 -40.77
CA HIS A 22 -46.37 8.97 -41.92
C HIS A 22 -46.69 10.47 -41.67
N ARG A 23 -46.39 11.28 -42.71
CA ARG A 23 -46.62 12.73 -43.04
C ARG A 23 -48.11 13.21 -42.90
N PRO A 24 -48.54 14.50 -43.09
CA PRO A 24 -47.88 15.63 -43.78
C PRO A 24 -48.13 17.10 -43.28
N PHE A 25 -47.44 18.05 -43.93
CA PHE A 25 -47.79 19.47 -44.19
C PHE A 25 -48.02 20.44 -43.01
N GLY A 26 -47.18 21.50 -42.98
CA GLY A 26 -47.67 22.85 -42.70
C GLY A 26 -47.00 23.62 -41.56
N GLN A 27 -46.38 24.73 -41.95
CA GLN A 27 -46.24 26.00 -41.22
C GLN A 27 -44.94 26.31 -40.46
N THR A 28 -44.32 27.35 -41.00
CA THR A 28 -43.22 28.19 -40.57
C THR A 28 -43.59 29.03 -39.35
N LEU A 29 -42.81 28.93 -38.27
CA LEU A 29 -42.61 29.97 -37.25
C LEU A 29 -41.14 29.83 -36.79
N CYS A 30 -40.23 30.70 -37.21
CA CYS A 30 -39.94 31.99 -36.58
C CYS A 30 -39.44 31.84 -35.13
N GLY A 31 -38.17 32.18 -34.91
CA GLY A 31 -37.75 32.78 -33.63
C GLY A 31 -36.74 32.00 -32.79
N ARG A 32 -35.50 32.52 -32.84
CA ARG A 32 -34.62 32.80 -31.69
C ARG A 32 -34.05 31.65 -30.83
N SER A 33 -32.73 31.76 -30.71
CA SER A 33 -31.89 31.45 -29.55
C SER A 33 -31.82 30.00 -29.07
N LEU A 34 -30.74 29.31 -29.46
CA LEU A 34 -29.99 28.47 -28.53
C LEU A 34 -28.56 28.21 -29.05
N ARG A 35 -27.80 29.29 -29.26
CA ARG A 35 -26.37 29.25 -28.95
C ARG A 35 -26.30 29.07 -27.43
N TRP A 36 -25.49 28.16 -26.89
CA TRP A 36 -25.09 27.97 -25.47
C TRP A 36 -25.20 26.50 -24.99
N PHE A 37 -24.60 25.51 -25.67
CA PHE A 37 -24.41 24.17 -25.07
C PHE A 37 -23.14 23.43 -25.54
N ALA A 38 -22.06 24.14 -25.90
CA ALA A 38 -20.84 23.49 -26.41
C ALA A 38 -19.57 23.76 -25.55
N ALA A 39 -19.70 24.08 -24.26
CA ALA A 39 -18.55 24.54 -23.46
C ALA A 39 -18.36 23.84 -22.09
N VAL A 40 -18.75 22.57 -21.93
CA VAL A 40 -18.59 21.88 -20.61
C VAL A 40 -17.88 20.51 -20.67
N ILE A 41 -17.53 19.96 -21.84
CA ILE A 41 -17.05 18.56 -21.93
C ILE A 41 -15.50 18.41 -22.00
N VAL A 42 -14.71 19.48 -21.91
CA VAL A 42 -13.23 19.37 -22.02
C VAL A 42 -12.47 19.52 -20.69
N ALA A 43 -13.14 19.86 -19.58
CA ALA A 43 -12.46 20.15 -18.31
C ALA A 43 -12.35 18.95 -17.33
N VAL A 44 -12.69 17.72 -17.72
CA VAL A 44 -12.68 16.56 -16.79
C VAL A 44 -11.40 15.71 -16.90
N PHE A 45 -10.58 15.88 -17.94
CA PHE A 45 -9.39 15.04 -18.17
C PHE A 45 -8.04 15.69 -17.83
N ALA A 46 -8.03 16.89 -17.25
CA ALA A 46 -6.78 17.60 -16.92
C ALA A 46 -6.36 17.50 -15.43
N GLY A 47 -7.17 16.88 -14.56
CA GLY A 47 -6.91 16.85 -13.11
C GLY A 47 -6.23 15.57 -12.57
N GLY A 48 -5.89 14.60 -13.43
CA GLY A 48 -5.68 13.21 -13.00
C GLY A 48 -4.24 12.71 -12.81
N TYR A 49 -3.21 13.52 -13.04
CA TYR A 49 -1.81 13.02 -13.05
C TYR A 49 -0.84 13.96 -12.35
N ALA A 50 -1.10 14.27 -11.07
CA ALA A 50 -0.09 14.89 -10.22
C ALA A 50 -0.35 14.61 -8.73
N ASN A 51 -0.72 13.37 -8.38
CA ASN A 51 -0.37 12.91 -7.04
C ASN A 51 1.08 12.44 -7.13
N ALA A 52 2.02 13.30 -6.70
CA ALA A 52 3.31 12.81 -6.26
C ALA A 52 3.03 11.85 -5.10
N GLN A 53 2.88 10.56 -5.41
CA GLN A 53 2.61 9.55 -4.40
C GLN A 53 3.82 9.51 -3.48
N THR A 54 3.65 10.05 -2.27
CA THR A 54 4.70 10.05 -1.24
C THR A 54 5.17 8.62 -1.06
N LYS A 55 6.49 8.42 -1.03
CA LYS A 55 7.05 7.09 -0.80
C LYS A 55 6.59 6.59 0.58
N PRO A 56 6.18 5.32 0.70
CA PRO A 56 5.89 4.75 2.02
C PRO A 56 7.18 4.73 2.85
N LYS A 57 7.06 4.94 4.15
CA LYS A 57 8.18 5.06 5.07
C LYS A 57 8.35 3.79 5.89
N ALA A 58 9.57 3.26 5.90
CA ALA A 58 9.93 2.09 6.68
C ALA A 58 11.00 2.43 7.72
N GLN A 59 10.77 2.03 8.96
CA GLN A 59 11.83 1.88 9.95
C GLN A 59 12.29 0.43 9.96
N TYR A 60 13.61 0.21 9.98
CA TYR A 60 14.15 -1.15 10.00
C TYR A 60 15.16 -1.37 11.11
N TRP A 61 15.16 -2.58 11.67
CA TRP A 61 16.17 -3.04 12.62
C TRP A 61 16.79 -4.34 12.11
N GLU A 62 18.07 -4.29 11.78
CA GLU A 62 18.82 -5.43 11.28
C GLU A 62 20.15 -5.53 12.02
N ILE A 63 20.54 -6.76 12.35
CA ILE A 63 21.86 -7.09 12.86
C ILE A 63 22.52 -7.99 11.81
N ALA A 64 23.81 -7.78 11.59
CA ALA A 64 24.57 -8.58 10.64
C ALA A 64 24.64 -10.04 11.10
N ASP A 65 24.58 -10.96 10.14
CA ASP A 65 24.86 -12.37 10.40
C ASP A 65 26.25 -12.52 11.03
N LYS A 66 26.34 -13.20 12.18
CA LYS A 66 27.62 -13.43 12.88
C LYS A 66 28.60 -14.30 12.11
N TRP A 67 28.14 -15.12 11.16
CA TRP A 67 29.00 -16.00 10.37
C TRP A 67 29.45 -15.37 9.06
N THR A 68 28.53 -14.72 8.32
CA THR A 68 28.84 -14.13 7.00
C THR A 68 29.04 -12.62 7.03
N GLY A 69 28.63 -11.93 8.09
CA GLY A 69 28.67 -10.47 8.21
C GLY A 69 27.68 -9.74 7.30
N GLN A 70 26.75 -10.46 6.65
CA GLN A 70 25.86 -9.87 5.66
C GLN A 70 24.67 -9.14 6.30
N THR A 71 24.28 -8.05 5.63
CA THR A 71 23.04 -7.30 5.83
C THR A 71 22.42 -7.03 4.46
N GLY A 72 21.10 -6.82 4.42
CA GLY A 72 20.41 -6.61 3.15
C GLY A 72 19.02 -6.00 3.27
N LEU A 73 18.50 -5.83 4.49
CA LEU A 73 17.12 -5.38 4.71
C LEU A 73 16.90 -3.97 4.16
N ARG A 74 17.81 -3.03 4.47
CA ARG A 74 17.75 -1.65 3.96
C ARG A 74 17.65 -1.62 2.44
N ARG A 75 18.60 -2.28 1.76
CA ARG A 75 18.67 -2.31 0.29
C ARG A 75 17.40 -2.90 -0.32
N SER A 76 16.85 -3.93 0.32
CA SER A 76 15.62 -4.60 -0.14
C SER A 76 14.42 -3.67 -0.03
N LEU A 77 14.29 -2.93 1.07
CA LEU A 77 13.23 -1.95 1.29
C LEU A 77 13.34 -0.75 0.33
N GLU A 78 14.54 -0.18 0.18
CA GLU A 78 14.79 0.92 -0.77
C GLU A 78 14.48 0.46 -2.21
N GLY A 79 14.88 -0.77 -2.57
CA GLY A 79 14.57 -1.39 -3.87
C GLY A 79 13.07 -1.62 -4.10
N ALA A 80 12.31 -1.83 -3.03
CA ALA A 80 10.84 -1.91 -3.06
C ALA A 80 10.15 -0.53 -3.09
N GLY A 81 10.92 0.56 -3.06
CA GLY A 81 10.39 1.93 -3.18
C GLY A 81 10.11 2.64 -1.86
N PHE A 82 10.50 2.05 -0.71
CA PHE A 82 10.36 2.70 0.59
C PHE A 82 11.39 3.80 0.80
N GLU A 83 11.00 4.83 1.55
CA GLU A 83 11.93 5.71 2.25
C GLU A 83 12.31 5.07 3.59
N THR A 84 13.59 4.77 3.80
CA THR A 84 14.01 3.96 4.94
C THR A 84 14.74 4.78 6.01
N SER A 85 14.47 4.49 7.27
CA SER A 85 15.23 4.98 8.43
C SER A 85 15.57 3.82 9.38
N VAL A 86 16.65 3.96 10.15
CA VAL A 86 17.03 2.94 11.15
C VAL A 86 16.09 3.05 12.34
N PHE A 87 15.50 1.94 12.75
CA PHE A 87 14.76 1.85 14.01
C PHE A 87 15.73 1.81 15.18
N LYS A 88 15.46 2.64 16.19
CA LYS A 88 16.23 2.69 17.43
C LYS A 88 15.26 2.55 18.61
N PRO A 89 15.31 1.45 19.37
CA PRO A 89 14.35 1.16 20.43
C PRO A 89 14.20 2.26 21.49
N ASP A 90 15.27 3.01 21.76
CA ASP A 90 15.30 4.12 22.70
C ASP A 90 14.58 5.39 22.19
N GLN A 91 14.37 5.48 20.87
CA GLN A 91 13.69 6.60 20.21
C GLN A 91 12.23 6.27 19.86
N GLY A 92 11.90 4.98 19.79
CA GLY A 92 10.59 4.49 19.41
C GLY A 92 10.27 4.65 17.91
N LEU A 93 9.04 4.27 17.57
CA LEU A 93 8.48 4.33 16.24
C LEU A 93 8.11 5.77 15.88
N SER A 94 8.52 6.19 14.68
CA SER A 94 8.11 7.48 14.12
C SER A 94 6.61 7.49 13.82
N ASP A 95 5.95 8.62 14.02
CA ASP A 95 4.54 8.82 13.66
C ASP A 95 4.29 8.70 12.16
N GLU A 96 5.33 8.91 11.34
CA GLU A 96 5.26 8.79 9.88
C GLU A 96 5.65 7.40 9.38
N CYS A 97 5.95 6.46 10.29
CA CYS A 97 6.32 5.09 9.93
C CYS A 97 5.08 4.32 9.46
N ASP A 98 5.17 3.74 8.26
CA ASP A 98 4.14 2.84 7.72
C ASP A 98 4.50 1.37 7.98
N LEU A 99 5.81 1.06 8.02
CA LEU A 99 6.35 -0.29 8.13
C LEU A 99 7.51 -0.36 9.13
N LEU A 100 7.39 -1.19 10.16
CA LEU A 100 8.52 -1.67 10.96
C LEU A 100 9.01 -3.01 10.40
N ALA A 101 10.25 -3.04 9.89
CA ALA A 101 10.87 -4.26 9.38
C ALA A 101 11.96 -4.77 10.35
N LEU A 102 11.84 -6.02 10.79
CA LEU A 102 12.74 -6.70 11.72
C LEU A 102 13.53 -7.77 10.96
N GLY A 103 14.86 -7.71 11.05
CA GLY A 103 15.79 -8.58 10.33
C GLY A 103 15.85 -10.01 10.88
N SER A 104 16.35 -10.93 10.05
CA SER A 104 16.29 -12.38 10.28
C SER A 104 17.03 -12.90 11.52
N PHE A 105 18.08 -12.22 11.95
CA PHE A 105 18.93 -12.60 13.10
C PHE A 105 18.65 -11.77 14.36
N LEU A 106 17.64 -10.90 14.30
CA LEU A 106 17.42 -9.90 15.34
C LEU A 106 17.06 -10.52 16.69
N SER A 107 16.35 -11.64 16.70
CA SER A 107 15.93 -12.35 17.91
C SER A 107 17.08 -12.93 18.75
N GLU A 108 18.26 -13.14 18.16
CA GLU A 108 19.44 -13.58 18.89
C GLU A 108 19.99 -12.48 19.84
N ASP A 109 19.71 -11.22 19.53
CA ASP A 109 20.26 -10.08 20.26
C ASP A 109 19.50 -9.80 21.57
N SER A 110 20.26 -9.46 22.62
CA SER A 110 19.68 -9.19 23.94
C SER A 110 18.87 -7.90 24.00
N SER A 111 19.23 -6.89 23.20
CA SER A 111 18.51 -5.62 23.18
C SER A 111 17.16 -5.77 22.48
N TYR A 112 17.06 -6.62 21.45
CA TYR A 112 15.78 -7.00 20.87
C TYR A 112 14.87 -7.67 21.91
N ARG A 113 15.38 -8.67 22.64
CA ARG A 113 14.59 -9.36 23.67
C ARG A 113 14.08 -8.42 24.76
N ALA A 114 14.91 -7.47 25.18
CA ALA A 114 14.51 -6.44 26.13
C ALA A 114 13.41 -5.53 25.56
N TRP A 115 13.58 -5.03 24.34
CA TRP A 115 12.59 -4.21 23.66
C TRP A 115 11.27 -4.97 23.46
N ALA A 116 11.32 -6.19 22.93
CA ALA A 116 10.14 -6.99 22.63
C ALA A 116 9.29 -7.25 23.89
N GLY A 117 9.92 -7.42 25.05
CA GLY A 117 9.23 -7.59 26.34
C GLY A 117 8.54 -6.33 26.85
N SER A 118 8.99 -5.13 26.46
CA SER A 118 8.42 -3.85 26.91
C SER A 118 7.58 -3.10 25.86
N ALA A 119 7.73 -3.44 24.57
CA ALA A 119 7.19 -2.67 23.45
C ALA A 119 5.69 -2.88 23.19
N SER A 120 5.00 -3.72 23.97
CA SER A 120 3.64 -4.16 23.65
C SER A 120 2.62 -3.01 23.54
N SER A 121 2.77 -1.92 24.32
CA SER A 121 1.90 -0.74 24.20
C SER A 121 2.21 0.07 22.94
N GLU A 122 3.48 0.35 22.68
CA GLU A 122 3.94 1.10 21.51
C GLU A 122 3.54 0.40 20.20
N VAL A 123 3.74 -0.93 20.16
CA VAL A 123 3.33 -1.76 19.02
C VAL A 123 1.82 -1.78 18.87
N ALA A 124 1.05 -1.85 19.96
CA ALA A 124 -0.41 -1.80 19.88
C ALA A 124 -0.89 -0.48 19.24
N ASP A 125 -0.31 0.65 19.67
CA ASP A 125 -0.64 1.96 19.11
C ASP A 125 -0.26 2.06 17.63
N PHE A 126 0.94 1.58 17.26
CA PHE A 126 1.38 1.54 15.86
C PHE A 126 0.43 0.74 14.97
N LEU A 127 0.06 -0.48 15.40
CA LEU A 127 -0.88 -1.33 14.66
C LEU A 127 -2.29 -0.71 14.60
N ALA A 128 -2.74 -0.06 15.68
CA ALA A 128 -4.04 0.62 15.71
C ALA A 128 -4.14 1.78 14.71
N ARG A 129 -3.01 2.42 14.38
CA ARG A 129 -2.91 3.48 13.35
C ARG A 129 -2.79 2.93 11.92
N GLY A 130 -2.77 1.60 11.74
CA GLY A 130 -2.62 0.95 10.43
C GLY A 130 -1.19 0.61 10.04
N GLY A 131 -0.24 0.76 10.96
CA GLY A 131 1.15 0.35 10.74
C GLY A 131 1.29 -1.15 10.53
N VAL A 132 2.32 -1.55 9.79
CA VAL A 132 2.61 -2.96 9.47
C VAL A 132 3.93 -3.38 10.10
N ILE A 133 3.99 -4.60 10.65
CA ILE A 133 5.23 -5.22 11.12
C ILE A 133 5.59 -6.37 10.18
N LEU A 134 6.80 -6.32 9.62
CA LEU A 134 7.41 -7.42 8.88
C LEU A 134 8.55 -8.01 9.71
N GLN A 135 8.38 -9.21 10.24
CA GLN A 135 9.44 -9.94 10.93
C GLN A 135 9.98 -11.05 10.04
N LEU A 136 11.23 -10.91 9.61
CA LEU A 136 11.96 -11.98 8.96
C LEU A 136 12.49 -12.92 10.04
N THR A 137 12.35 -14.23 9.83
CA THR A 137 12.85 -15.24 10.77
C THR A 137 13.72 -16.23 10.02
N GLN A 138 14.97 -16.40 10.43
CA GLN A 138 15.86 -17.42 9.90
C GLN A 138 16.47 -18.16 11.09
N ALA A 139 16.07 -19.42 11.26
CA ALA A 139 16.54 -20.27 12.38
C ALA A 139 16.17 -19.78 13.78
N ASP A 140 14.97 -19.21 13.95
CA ASP A 140 14.50 -18.78 15.26
C ASP A 140 14.10 -19.97 16.14
N GLN A 141 15.10 -20.60 16.76
CA GLN A 141 14.92 -21.52 17.88
C GLN A 141 14.64 -20.75 19.19
N THR A 142 14.73 -19.41 19.15
CA THR A 142 14.76 -18.56 20.35
C THR A 142 13.43 -17.87 20.64
N GLU A 143 12.56 -17.71 19.65
CA GLU A 143 11.27 -17.05 19.77
C GLU A 143 10.16 -17.84 19.04
N SER A 144 9.42 -18.66 19.79
CA SER A 144 8.28 -19.44 19.25
C SER A 144 7.03 -18.58 19.02
N THR A 145 6.94 -17.44 19.67
CA THR A 145 5.86 -16.45 19.57
C THR A 145 6.43 -15.08 19.92
N PRO A 146 6.27 -14.06 19.06
CA PRO A 146 6.83 -12.74 19.33
C PRO A 146 6.22 -12.10 20.58
N ALA A 147 7.06 -11.69 21.54
CA ALA A 147 6.60 -11.18 22.83
C ALA A 147 5.96 -9.78 22.76
N PHE A 148 6.21 -9.04 21.67
CA PHE A 148 5.71 -7.69 21.48
C PHE A 148 4.26 -7.63 20.97
N LEU A 149 3.66 -8.77 20.62
CA LEU A 149 2.31 -8.79 20.07
C LEU A 149 1.27 -8.41 21.13
N PRO A 150 0.34 -7.50 20.82
CA PRO A 150 -0.73 -7.16 21.74
C PRO A 150 -1.64 -8.38 21.97
N GLY A 151 -2.10 -8.59 23.21
CA GLY A 151 -2.55 -9.91 23.70
C GLY A 151 -3.70 -10.62 22.96
N LYS A 152 -4.44 -9.95 22.07
CA LYS A 152 -5.44 -10.62 21.21
C LYS A 152 -4.83 -11.20 19.92
N LEU A 153 -3.63 -10.78 19.54
CA LEU A 153 -2.90 -11.28 18.39
C LEU A 153 -1.99 -12.42 18.83
N LYS A 154 -2.01 -13.49 18.05
CA LYS A 154 -1.10 -14.62 18.23
C LYS A 154 -0.50 -14.96 16.87
N ILE A 155 0.81 -15.01 16.81
CA ILE A 155 1.57 -15.52 15.67
C ILE A 155 2.42 -16.64 16.22
N SER A 156 2.31 -17.82 15.61
CA SER A 156 3.09 -18.99 15.99
C SER A 156 3.68 -19.62 14.75
N ARG A 157 4.87 -20.18 14.89
CA ARG A 157 5.54 -20.94 13.85
C ARG A 157 4.83 -22.28 13.67
N THR A 158 4.69 -22.75 12.43
CA THR A 158 3.91 -23.96 12.09
C THR A 158 4.76 -25.06 11.45
N ASP A 159 6.07 -25.13 11.75
CA ASP A 159 7.00 -26.10 11.15
C ASP A 159 7.26 -27.33 12.03
#